data_AF-A0A6N7QX96-F1
#
_entry.id   AF-A0A6N7QX96-F1
#
_cell.length_a   1.000
_cell.length_b   1.000
_cell.length_c   1.000
_cell.angle_alpha   90.00
_cell.angle_beta   90.00
_cell.angle_gamma   90.00
#
_symmetry.space_group_name_H-M   'P 1'
#
loop_
_entity.id
_entity.type
_entity.pdbx_description
1 polymer ?
#
loop_
_entity_poly.entity_id
_entity_poly.type
_entity_poly.pdbx_seq_one_letter_code
_entity_poly.pdbx_strand_id
1 'polypeptide(L)'
;MGEIVLSTVELQELKDKYGKYFEPIKSDSEFLKIHAKLDRIGAGDKNTAEFHNIAQRLLEYVHRTENGKQALLLTKTLNEIRVRNKFFLTNNATNVDQLCDLILIQFKHSLKPKIYYNIMKLLNYCEGWLGNFNINSVVGRRRIDDLEGNIFECFNLKLSLEHLHTYLVLGQEDELRKLYLDLEVEWDKLDHQVNEKTFEKFLWYSFILDKEKGIQEHITHYKSLIKSNRWGVKFYRYVTKTFSENGSLNKEKMQKLIKRFKKMKGYSIAEKERIIIKILKKIKEKQVTNEVERLVSYHLPKDVKLKDVNQELNINLAVYENKEMKNILRTISVEAISHPKREDIYINRRVLKRIIEENAPGYIHVLEGRRSTSKENADGESDWFVWPSTEITGDGENDANGLKKKSELIKIGYQITGKTREQRWRILQRAVPVIGLKKVAYTIAGNVKLRKGQKNGVNKFSYAISEWEHDLAKLKKVYYKKDFNWPST
;
A
#
# COMPACT_ATOMS: atom_id res chain seq x y z
N MET A 1 42.90 6.81 15.03
CA MET A 1 41.48 7.18 15.27
C MET A 1 41.49 8.67 15.57
N GLY A 2 40.94 9.49 14.67
CA GLY A 2 40.89 10.94 14.89
C GLY A 2 39.80 11.28 15.90
N GLU A 3 40.09 12.16 16.86
CA GLU A 3 39.05 12.76 17.69
C GLU A 3 38.15 13.63 16.79
N ILE A 4 36.84 13.43 16.88
CA ILE A 4 35.88 14.29 16.19
C ILE A 4 35.66 15.51 17.09
N VAL A 5 36.40 16.60 16.82
CA VAL A 5 36.17 17.89 17.47
C VAL A 5 34.94 18.51 16.85
N LEU A 6 33.84 18.56 17.61
CA LEU A 6 32.64 19.28 17.21
C LEU A 6 32.87 20.78 17.32
N SER A 7 32.50 21.51 16.28
CA SER A 7 32.36 22.96 16.38
C SER A 7 31.17 23.31 17.28
N THR A 8 31.24 24.46 17.96
CA THR A 8 30.10 25.04 18.70
C THR A 8 28.89 25.27 17.80
N VAL A 9 29.11 25.45 16.50
CA VAL A 9 28.06 25.66 15.49
C VAL A 9 27.26 24.38 15.25
N GLU A 10 27.91 23.24 15.00
CA GLU A 10 27.24 21.95 14.78
C GLU A 10 26.41 21.52 16.01
N LEU A 11 26.89 21.79 17.22
CA LEU A 11 26.15 21.54 18.44
C LEU A 11 24.90 22.42 18.56
N GLN A 12 25.00 23.68 18.13
CA GLN A 12 23.88 24.60 18.12
C GLN A 12 22.85 24.22 17.06
N GLU A 13 23.26 23.81 15.86
CA GLU A 13 22.37 23.30 14.80
C GLU A 13 21.59 22.06 15.24
N LEU A 14 22.24 21.12 15.94
CA LEU A 14 21.56 19.93 16.48
C LEU A 14 20.56 20.29 17.59
N LYS A 15 20.92 21.24 18.45
CA LYS A 15 20.02 21.77 19.49
C LYS A 15 18.82 22.45 18.87
N ASP A 16 19.02 23.23 17.81
CA ASP A 16 17.96 23.95 17.11
C ASP A 16 17.05 22.98 16.35
N LYS A 17 17.62 21.93 15.74
CA LYS A 17 16.86 20.89 15.04
C LYS A 17 15.98 20.06 15.97
N TYR A 18 16.53 19.58 17.08
CA TYR A 18 15.84 18.61 17.96
C TYR A 18 15.25 19.22 19.24
N GLY A 19 15.47 20.52 19.48
CA GLY A 19 14.96 21.26 20.63
C GLY A 19 15.52 20.84 21.99
N LYS A 20 16.63 20.08 22.02
CA LYS A 20 17.23 19.54 23.26
C LYS A 20 18.75 19.51 23.21
N TYR A 21 19.37 19.83 24.35
CA TYR A 21 20.79 19.60 24.57
C TYR A 21 21.01 18.13 24.98
N PHE A 22 22.01 17.49 24.38
CA PHE A 22 22.50 16.19 24.80
C PHE A 22 24.02 16.16 24.72
N GLU A 23 24.64 15.40 25.61
CA GLU A 23 26.10 15.27 25.66
C GLU A 23 26.59 14.46 24.45
N PRO A 24 27.37 15.07 23.52
CA PRO A 24 27.75 14.43 22.28
C PRO A 24 28.73 13.29 22.53
N ILE A 25 28.59 12.21 21.76
CA ILE A 25 29.57 11.12 21.75
C ILE A 25 30.77 11.56 20.90
N LYS A 26 31.99 11.50 21.44
CA LYS A 26 33.19 12.07 20.79
C LYS A 26 34.00 11.06 19.99
N SER A 27 33.79 9.76 20.21
CA SER A 27 34.60 8.70 19.58
C SER A 27 33.86 7.38 19.41
N ASP A 28 34.39 6.52 18.53
CA ASP A 28 33.89 5.15 18.34
C ASP A 28 33.96 4.32 19.64
N SER A 29 34.99 4.53 20.45
CA SER A 29 35.15 3.85 21.74
C SER A 29 34.04 4.25 22.71
N GLU A 30 33.73 5.54 22.77
CA GLU A 30 32.64 6.07 23.58
C GLU A 30 31.28 5.58 23.07
N PHE A 31 31.07 5.55 21.75
CA PHE A 31 29.88 4.96 21.14
C PHE A 31 29.68 3.53 21.60
N LEU A 32 30.71 2.68 21.54
CA LEU A 32 30.62 1.29 21.98
C LEU A 32 30.34 1.17 23.49
N LYS A 33 30.92 2.04 24.33
CA LYS A 33 30.62 2.08 25.77
C LYS A 33 29.16 2.44 26.04
N ILE A 34 28.62 3.45 25.35
CA ILE A 34 27.23 3.90 25.51
C ILE A 34 26.26 2.88 24.90
N HIS A 35 26.60 2.27 23.77
CA HIS A 35 25.84 1.18 23.17
C HIS A 35 25.77 -0.05 24.10
N ALA A 36 26.87 -0.42 24.77
CA ALA A 36 26.86 -1.47 25.76
C ALA A 36 25.97 -1.14 26.98
N LYS A 37 25.85 0.14 27.36
CA LYS A 37 24.85 0.57 28.35
C LYS A 37 23.43 0.39 27.83
N LEU A 38 23.14 0.83 26.59
CA LEU A 38 21.84 0.66 25.94
C LEU A 38 21.39 -0.81 25.95
N ASP A 39 22.28 -1.74 25.59
CA ASP A 39 21.96 -3.17 25.50
C ASP A 39 21.58 -3.80 26.87
N ARG A 40 22.12 -3.26 27.97
CA ARG A 40 21.79 -3.67 29.34
C ARG A 40 20.46 -3.12 29.84
N ILE A 41 19.91 -2.09 29.19
CA ILE A 41 18.60 -1.56 29.54
C ILE A 41 17.56 -2.67 29.31
N GLY A 42 16.84 -3.04 30.37
CA GLY A 42 15.85 -4.12 30.37
C GLY A 42 16.13 -5.32 31.26
N ALA A 43 17.27 -5.35 31.96
CA ALA A 43 17.59 -6.44 32.89
C ALA A 43 16.99 -6.29 34.30
N GLY A 44 16.29 -5.19 34.62
CA GLY A 44 15.70 -5.01 35.96
C GLY A 44 14.93 -3.69 36.14
N ASP A 45 15.45 -2.58 35.63
CA ASP A 45 14.86 -1.24 35.83
C ASP A 45 14.13 -0.68 34.61
N LYS A 46 12.91 -0.17 34.85
CA LYS A 46 12.03 0.44 33.84
C LYS A 46 12.36 1.91 33.59
N ASN A 47 13.63 2.28 33.44
CA ASN A 47 14.00 3.68 33.19
C ASN A 47 13.82 4.06 31.71
N THR A 48 12.56 4.27 31.30
CA THR A 48 12.18 4.68 29.94
C THR A 48 12.86 5.99 29.53
N ALA A 49 13.08 6.92 30.47
CA ALA A 49 13.72 8.19 30.19
C ALA A 49 15.21 8.01 29.81
N GLU A 50 15.92 7.17 30.57
CA GLU A 50 17.32 6.83 30.27
C GLU A 50 17.45 6.08 28.94
N PHE A 51 16.54 5.17 28.62
CA PHE A 51 16.48 4.51 27.31
C PHE A 51 16.42 5.54 26.17
N HIS A 52 15.47 6.49 26.26
CA HIS A 52 15.30 7.50 25.22
C HIS A 52 16.50 8.45 25.12
N ASN A 53 17.13 8.81 26.24
CA ASN A 53 18.32 9.66 26.25
C ASN A 53 19.50 8.95 25.57
N ILE A 54 19.77 7.70 25.95
CA ILE A 54 20.88 6.93 25.38
C ILE A 54 20.64 6.65 23.89
N ALA A 55 19.41 6.28 23.50
CA ALA A 55 19.05 6.10 22.10
C ALA A 55 19.27 7.39 21.29
N GLN A 56 18.84 8.53 21.81
CA GLN A 56 18.99 9.82 21.15
C GLN A 56 20.46 10.19 20.91
N ARG A 57 21.33 9.98 21.91
CA ARG A 57 22.78 10.23 21.79
C ARG A 57 23.44 9.33 20.74
N LEU A 58 23.06 8.05 20.73
CA LEU A 58 23.60 7.09 19.76
C LEU A 58 23.10 7.37 18.33
N LEU A 59 21.83 7.76 18.17
CA LEU A 59 21.26 8.12 16.88
C LEU A 59 21.90 9.39 16.32
N GLU A 60 22.11 10.42 17.13
CA GLU A 60 22.85 11.61 16.69
C GLU A 60 24.27 11.26 16.24
N TYR A 61 25.00 10.47 17.04
CA TYR A 61 26.35 10.09 16.68
C TYR A 61 26.41 9.37 15.33
N VAL A 62 25.48 8.46 15.08
CA VAL A 62 25.36 7.78 13.78
C VAL A 62 24.99 8.75 12.66
N HIS A 63 24.12 9.72 12.93
CA HIS A 63 23.73 10.72 11.95
C HIS A 63 24.92 11.57 11.51
N ARG A 64 25.70 12.09 12.47
CA ARG A 64 26.88 12.91 12.20
C ARG A 64 28.03 12.15 11.54
N THR A 65 28.28 10.90 11.96
CA THR A 65 29.40 10.11 11.43
C THR A 65 29.05 9.36 10.15
N GLU A 66 27.77 9.24 9.83
CA GLU A 66 27.21 8.42 8.76
C GLU A 66 27.74 6.97 8.74
N ASN A 67 28.18 6.47 9.90
CA ASN A 67 28.87 5.18 9.99
C ASN A 67 27.86 4.03 9.90
N GLY A 68 27.72 3.46 8.69
CA GLY A 68 26.76 2.39 8.43
C GLY A 68 26.93 1.13 9.29
N LYS A 69 28.13 0.81 9.80
CA LYS A 69 28.32 -0.35 10.71
C LYS A 69 27.69 -0.07 12.08
N GLN A 70 27.91 1.12 12.61
CA GLN A 70 27.33 1.57 13.87
C GLN A 70 25.81 1.77 13.75
N ALA A 71 25.34 2.31 12.62
CA ALA A 71 23.91 2.39 12.31
C ALA A 71 23.24 1.00 12.33
N LEU A 72 23.87 0.01 11.69
CA LEU A 72 23.35 -1.35 11.66
C LEU A 72 23.36 -2.00 13.05
N LEU A 73 24.43 -1.81 13.83
CA LEU A 73 24.55 -2.31 15.18
C LEU A 73 23.46 -1.71 16.09
N LEU A 74 23.34 -0.38 16.09
CA LEU A 74 22.36 0.36 16.88
C LEU A 74 20.93 -0.05 16.54
N THR A 75 20.55 -0.04 15.26
CA THR A 75 19.17 -0.34 14.84
C THR A 75 18.77 -1.80 15.11
N LYS A 76 19.73 -2.75 15.14
CA LYS A 76 19.48 -4.13 15.60
C LYS A 76 19.22 -4.18 17.10
N THR A 77 20.11 -3.60 17.91
CA THR A 77 19.96 -3.56 19.37
C THR A 77 18.65 -2.90 19.78
N LEU A 78 18.27 -1.79 19.14
CA LEU A 78 16.98 -1.14 19.38
C LEU A 78 15.78 -2.05 19.07
N ASN A 79 15.86 -2.85 18.00
CA ASN A 79 14.82 -3.83 17.68
C ASN A 79 14.76 -4.97 18.71
N GLU A 80 15.90 -5.44 19.21
CA GLU A 80 16.00 -6.47 20.24
C GLU A 80 15.44 -5.97 21.58
N ILE A 81 15.81 -4.76 21.99
CA ILE A 81 15.26 -4.08 23.17
C ILE A 81 13.74 -3.94 23.06
N ARG A 82 13.22 -3.52 21.89
CA ARG A 82 11.77 -3.43 21.67
C ARG A 82 11.08 -4.78 21.86
N VAL A 83 11.66 -5.86 21.32
CA VAL A 83 11.07 -7.20 21.42
C VAL A 83 11.13 -7.74 22.86
N ARG A 84 12.27 -7.57 23.55
CA ARG A 84 12.53 -8.08 24.90
C ARG A 84 11.79 -7.28 25.99
N ASN A 85 11.86 -5.95 25.91
CA ASN A 85 11.48 -5.05 27.01
C ASN A 85 10.22 -4.25 26.73
N LYS A 86 9.67 -4.30 25.51
CA LYS A 86 8.52 -3.47 25.09
C LYS A 86 8.80 -1.97 25.20
N PHE A 87 10.05 -1.56 24.98
CA PHE A 87 10.39 -0.15 24.85
C PHE A 87 10.23 0.29 23.40
N PHE A 88 9.44 1.33 23.19
CA PHE A 88 9.08 1.82 21.87
C PHE A 88 9.71 3.19 21.65
N LEU A 89 10.64 3.30 20.70
CA LEU A 89 11.25 4.59 20.34
C LEU A 89 10.20 5.63 19.92
N THR A 90 9.09 5.14 19.35
CA THR A 90 7.94 5.94 18.92
C THR A 90 7.27 6.70 20.06
N ASN A 91 7.51 6.34 21.33
CA ASN A 91 7.00 7.08 22.48
C ASN A 91 7.73 8.43 22.71
N ASN A 92 8.73 8.74 21.90
CA ASN A 92 9.47 9.99 21.94
C ASN A 92 9.65 10.54 20.51
N ALA A 93 9.06 11.71 20.23
CA ALA A 93 9.07 12.32 18.90
C ALA A 93 10.49 12.60 18.36
N THR A 94 11.43 13.03 19.22
CA THR A 94 12.82 13.26 18.82
C THR A 94 13.50 11.99 18.30
N ASN A 95 13.28 10.85 18.95
CA ASN A 95 13.78 9.57 18.46
C ASN A 95 13.15 9.18 17.11
N VAL A 96 11.85 9.46 16.91
CA VAL A 96 11.18 9.23 15.62
C VAL A 96 11.84 10.07 14.52
N ASP A 97 12.10 11.35 14.79
CA ASP A 97 12.69 12.26 13.81
C ASP A 97 14.12 11.86 13.45
N GLN A 98 14.94 11.53 14.45
CA GLN A 98 16.29 11.02 14.22
C GLN A 98 16.31 9.69 13.46
N LEU A 99 15.35 8.78 13.71
CA LEU A 99 15.21 7.56 12.93
C LEU A 99 14.89 7.87 11.46
N CYS A 100 14.03 8.86 11.19
CA CYS A 100 13.73 9.31 9.83
C CYS A 100 14.97 9.91 9.16
N ASP A 101 15.73 10.74 9.88
CA ASP A 101 17.00 11.30 9.38
C ASP A 101 18.00 10.22 8.98
N LEU A 102 18.07 9.09 9.70
CA LEU A 102 18.95 7.99 9.31
C LEU A 102 18.55 7.35 7.97
N ILE A 103 17.28 7.36 7.58
CA ILE A 103 16.86 6.88 6.25
C ILE A 103 17.34 7.84 5.14
N LEU A 104 17.55 9.12 5.46
CA LEU A 104 18.02 10.11 4.49
C LEU A 104 19.53 10.03 4.22
N ILE A 105 20.28 9.32 5.07
CA ILE A 105 21.72 9.12 4.89
C ILE A 105 22.00 8.07 3.81
N GLN A 106 22.90 8.39 2.88
CA GLN A 106 23.35 7.49 1.82
C GLN A 106 24.40 6.48 2.30
N PHE A 107 23.99 5.56 3.17
CA PHE A 107 24.87 4.49 3.65
C PHE A 107 25.41 3.62 2.49
N LYS A 108 26.56 2.98 2.73
CA LYS A 108 27.12 1.97 1.80
C LYS A 108 26.05 0.95 1.39
N HIS A 109 25.98 0.69 0.09
CA HIS A 109 24.91 -0.07 -0.57
C HIS A 109 24.60 -1.44 0.09
N SER A 110 25.60 -2.16 0.61
CA SER A 110 25.39 -3.48 1.23
C SER A 110 24.72 -3.42 2.62
N LEU A 111 24.76 -2.26 3.29
CA LEU A 111 24.19 -2.05 4.62
C LEU A 111 22.85 -1.29 4.55
N LYS A 112 22.71 -0.36 3.60
CA LYS A 112 21.53 0.52 3.41
C LYS A 112 20.19 -0.23 3.55
N PRO A 113 19.90 -1.33 2.82
CA PRO A 113 18.61 -2.02 2.96
C PRO A 113 18.36 -2.63 4.34
N LYS A 114 19.42 -3.08 5.04
CA LYS A 114 19.29 -3.70 6.38
C LYS A 114 19.02 -2.64 7.44
N ILE A 115 19.70 -1.51 7.35
CA ILE A 115 19.52 -0.37 8.26
C ILE A 115 18.10 0.16 8.09
N TYR A 116 17.69 0.47 6.87
CA TYR A 116 16.35 1.00 6.60
C TYR A 116 15.27 0.00 7.01
N TYR A 117 15.46 -1.29 6.75
CA TYR A 117 14.51 -2.32 7.20
C TYR A 117 14.34 -2.32 8.72
N ASN A 118 15.44 -2.19 9.47
CA ASN A 118 15.38 -2.11 10.92
C ASN A 118 14.69 -0.83 11.39
N ILE A 119 14.95 0.31 10.74
CA ILE A 119 14.31 1.60 11.05
C ILE A 119 12.81 1.52 10.80
N MET A 120 12.38 1.04 9.64
CA MET A 120 10.96 0.88 9.31
C MET A 120 10.26 -0.04 10.31
N LYS A 121 10.93 -1.09 10.79
CA LYS A 121 10.41 -1.91 11.89
C LYS A 121 10.37 -1.22 13.25
N LEU A 122 11.22 -0.23 13.51
CA LEU A 122 11.12 0.55 14.74
C LEU A 122 9.95 1.53 14.65
N LEU A 123 9.74 2.14 13.48
CA LEU A 123 8.61 3.05 13.21
C LEU A 123 7.26 2.31 13.23
N ASN A 124 7.16 1.16 12.55
CA ASN A 124 5.89 0.44 12.39
C ASN A 124 5.35 -0.24 13.64
N TYR A 125 6.19 -0.39 14.67
CA TYR A 125 5.81 -1.08 15.89
C TYR A 125 5.67 -0.08 17.03
N CYS A 126 4.75 0.87 16.88
CA CYS A 126 4.21 1.68 17.96
C CYS A 126 3.16 0.88 18.77
N GLU A 127 3.15 1.08 20.09
CA GLU A 127 2.02 0.67 20.94
C GLU A 127 1.42 1.91 21.60
N GLY A 128 0.09 1.96 21.65
CA GLY A 128 -0.67 3.01 22.32
C GLY A 128 -0.81 4.31 21.52
N TRP A 129 -1.62 5.21 22.08
CA TRP A 129 -1.98 6.49 21.46
C TRP A 129 -0.77 7.43 21.30
N LEU A 130 0.14 7.47 22.27
CA LEU A 130 1.31 8.35 22.25
C LEU A 130 2.27 8.02 21.10
N GLY A 131 2.53 6.73 20.86
CA GLY A 131 3.38 6.29 19.74
C GLY A 131 2.80 6.69 18.39
N ASN A 132 1.49 6.48 18.21
CA ASN A 132 0.78 6.90 17.00
C ASN A 132 0.81 8.41 16.81
N PHE A 133 0.59 9.18 17.88
CA PHE A 133 0.63 10.64 17.85
C PHE A 133 2.01 11.14 17.38
N ASN A 134 3.09 10.64 17.96
CA ASN A 134 4.46 11.05 17.61
C ASN A 134 4.85 10.64 16.18
N ILE A 135 4.45 9.46 15.72
CA ILE A 135 4.70 9.06 14.34
C ILE A 135 3.94 9.98 13.38
N ASN A 136 2.66 10.24 13.65
CA ASN A 136 1.86 11.11 12.79
C ASN A 136 2.38 12.55 12.77
N SER A 137 2.87 13.07 13.90
CA SER A 137 3.40 14.43 13.99
C SER A 137 4.74 14.60 13.27
N VAL A 138 5.59 13.57 13.28
CA VAL A 138 6.94 13.62 12.68
C VAL A 138 6.95 13.13 11.23
N VAL A 139 6.32 11.98 10.96
CA VAL A 139 6.32 11.28 9.66
C VAL A 139 5.16 11.76 8.78
N GLY A 140 4.57 12.92 9.07
CA GLY A 140 3.49 13.50 8.25
C GLY A 140 3.85 13.54 6.76
N ARG A 141 2.85 13.79 5.90
CA ARG A 141 2.94 13.59 4.43
C ARG A 141 4.27 14.05 3.80
N ARG A 142 4.72 15.26 4.11
CA ARG A 142 5.98 15.80 3.58
C ARG A 142 7.20 14.94 3.89
N ARG A 143 7.30 14.45 5.13
CA ARG A 143 8.45 13.68 5.59
C ARG A 143 8.48 12.29 4.98
N ILE A 144 7.32 11.64 4.80
CA ILE A 144 7.28 10.31 4.21
C ILE A 144 7.68 10.33 2.72
N ASP A 145 7.36 11.40 2.00
CA ASP A 145 7.79 11.59 0.61
C ASP A 145 9.33 11.63 0.52
N ASP A 146 10.01 12.27 1.49
CA ASP A 146 11.49 12.29 1.58
C ASP A 146 12.08 10.90 1.83
N LEU A 147 11.37 10.06 2.61
CA LEU A 147 11.81 8.69 2.93
C LEU A 147 11.61 7.74 1.74
N GLU A 148 10.53 7.93 0.98
CA GLU A 148 10.10 7.02 -0.07
C GLU A 148 11.17 6.83 -1.15
N GLY A 149 11.80 7.91 -1.62
CA GLY A 149 12.86 7.85 -2.62
C GLY A 149 14.00 6.92 -2.18
N ASN A 150 14.52 7.13 -0.97
CA ASN A 150 15.62 6.34 -0.41
C ASN A 150 15.26 4.88 -0.17
N ILE A 151 14.02 4.62 0.26
CA ILE A 151 13.50 3.28 0.47
C ILE A 151 13.35 2.54 -0.86
N PHE A 152 12.77 3.19 -1.86
CA PHE A 152 12.47 2.57 -3.15
C PHE A 152 13.76 2.25 -3.94
N GLU A 153 14.76 3.12 -3.87
CA GLU A 153 16.11 2.91 -4.45
C GLU A 153 16.79 1.62 -3.99
N CYS A 154 16.43 1.09 -2.81
CA CYS A 154 17.02 -0.14 -2.31
C CYS A 154 16.59 -1.39 -3.11
N PHE A 155 15.52 -1.30 -3.91
CA PHE A 155 14.92 -2.41 -4.65
C PHE A 155 14.81 -3.69 -3.81
N ASN A 156 14.37 -3.55 -2.56
CA ASN A 156 14.35 -4.62 -1.58
C ASN A 156 12.93 -4.94 -1.13
N LEU A 157 12.43 -6.13 -1.49
CA LEU A 157 11.03 -6.50 -1.24
C LEU A 157 10.66 -6.49 0.25
N LYS A 158 11.58 -6.92 1.13
CA LYS A 158 11.32 -6.93 2.58
C LYS A 158 11.16 -5.52 3.11
N LEU A 159 11.99 -4.59 2.64
CA LEU A 159 11.90 -3.19 2.99
C LEU A 159 10.61 -2.57 2.44
N SER A 160 10.28 -2.82 1.17
CA SER A 160 9.04 -2.31 0.56
C SER A 160 7.77 -2.81 1.28
N LEU A 161 7.76 -4.06 1.75
CA LEU A 161 6.66 -4.59 2.56
C LEU A 161 6.56 -3.90 3.93
N GLU A 162 7.68 -3.53 4.55
CA GLU A 162 7.63 -2.70 5.76
C GLU A 162 7.20 -1.27 5.44
N HIS A 163 7.48 -0.75 4.24
CA HIS A 163 6.99 0.56 3.83
C HIS A 163 5.47 0.58 3.61
N LEU A 164 4.92 -0.44 2.94
CA LEU A 164 3.47 -0.66 2.90
C LEU A 164 2.88 -0.73 4.32
N HIS A 165 3.57 -1.38 5.24
CA HIS A 165 3.13 -1.44 6.62
C HIS A 165 3.11 -0.05 7.30
N THR A 166 4.07 0.82 7.00
CA THR A 166 4.07 2.21 7.49
C THR A 166 2.86 2.98 7.00
N TYR A 167 2.56 2.95 5.70
CA TYR A 167 1.35 3.60 5.18
C TYR A 167 0.07 3.05 5.80
N LEU A 168 0.03 1.74 6.06
CA LEU A 168 -1.11 1.11 6.74
C LEU A 168 -1.28 1.64 8.19
N VAL A 169 -0.19 1.78 8.93
CA VAL A 169 -0.18 2.29 10.32
C VAL A 169 -0.57 3.77 10.37
N LEU A 170 -0.09 4.56 9.40
CA LEU A 170 -0.42 5.98 9.24
C LEU A 170 -1.84 6.24 8.72
N GLY A 171 -2.54 5.21 8.25
CA GLY A 171 -3.85 5.36 7.63
C GLY A 171 -3.82 6.06 6.26
N GLN A 172 -2.69 6.05 5.58
CA GLN A 172 -2.50 6.66 4.25
C GLN A 172 -2.87 5.65 3.15
N GLU A 173 -4.17 5.42 2.95
CA GLU A 173 -4.67 4.38 2.02
C GLU A 173 -4.29 4.62 0.55
N ASP A 174 -4.25 5.88 0.11
CA ASP A 174 -3.91 6.23 -1.27
C ASP A 174 -2.43 5.92 -1.58
N GLU A 175 -1.52 6.30 -0.68
CA GLU A 175 -0.08 6.04 -0.85
C GLU A 175 0.23 4.55 -0.67
N LEU A 176 -0.45 3.86 0.26
CA LEU A 176 -0.41 2.39 0.36
C LEU A 176 -0.78 1.72 -0.98
N ARG A 177 -1.85 2.19 -1.62
CA ARG A 177 -2.32 1.67 -2.91
C ARG A 177 -1.31 1.96 -4.02
N LYS A 178 -0.76 3.17 -4.06
CA LYS A 178 0.25 3.60 -5.04
C LYS A 178 1.49 2.71 -4.97
N LEU A 179 2.10 2.60 -3.78
CA LEU A 179 3.28 1.77 -3.57
C LEU A 179 3.01 0.30 -3.91
N TYR A 180 1.83 -0.22 -3.56
CA TYR A 180 1.47 -1.58 -3.92
C TYR A 180 1.44 -1.81 -5.45
N LEU A 181 0.87 -0.86 -6.19
CA LEU A 181 0.83 -0.92 -7.66
C LEU A 181 2.22 -0.81 -8.26
N ASP A 182 3.09 0.03 -7.70
CA ASP A 182 4.48 0.14 -8.15
C ASP A 182 5.23 -1.19 -7.93
N LEU A 183 5.00 -1.87 -6.80
CA LEU A 183 5.56 -3.20 -6.54
C LEU A 183 5.01 -4.28 -7.49
N GLU A 184 3.76 -4.16 -7.92
CA GLU A 184 3.15 -5.04 -8.92
C GLU A 184 3.80 -4.84 -10.29
N VAL A 185 4.01 -3.59 -10.71
CA VAL A 185 4.71 -3.26 -11.97
C VAL A 185 6.17 -3.72 -11.95
N GLU A 186 6.83 -3.57 -10.81
CA GLU A 186 8.25 -3.91 -10.61
C GLU A 186 8.47 -5.36 -10.14
N TRP A 187 7.42 -6.19 -10.15
CA TRP A 187 7.42 -7.51 -9.54
C TRP A 187 8.53 -8.43 -10.10
N ASP A 188 8.74 -8.42 -11.42
CA ASP A 188 9.79 -9.20 -12.09
C ASP A 188 11.19 -8.86 -11.58
N LYS A 189 11.42 -7.65 -11.06
CA LYS A 189 12.71 -7.26 -10.48
C LYS A 189 12.86 -7.73 -9.03
N LEU A 190 11.77 -8.03 -8.34
CA LEU A 190 11.72 -8.42 -6.92
C LEU A 190 11.53 -9.93 -6.73
N ASP A 191 11.19 -10.63 -7.80
CA ASP A 191 10.84 -12.06 -7.89
C ASP A 191 11.79 -12.98 -7.09
N HIS A 192 13.10 -12.80 -7.27
CA HIS A 192 14.17 -13.60 -6.67
C HIS A 192 14.31 -13.38 -5.16
N GLN A 193 13.66 -12.35 -4.60
CA GLN A 193 13.65 -12.07 -3.17
C GLN A 193 12.41 -12.65 -2.48
N VAL A 194 11.44 -13.16 -3.26
CA VAL A 194 10.19 -13.70 -2.74
C VAL A 194 10.44 -15.03 -2.04
N ASN A 195 10.06 -15.08 -0.77
CA ASN A 195 9.93 -16.32 0.00
C ASN A 195 8.48 -16.45 0.48
N GLU A 196 8.15 -17.60 1.08
CA GLU A 196 6.78 -17.86 1.52
C GLU A 196 6.23 -16.79 2.49
N LYS A 197 7.08 -16.21 3.35
CA LYS A 197 6.65 -15.19 4.33
C LYS A 197 6.37 -13.84 3.66
N THR A 198 7.23 -13.40 2.75
CA THR A 198 7.01 -12.13 2.01
C THR A 198 5.83 -12.25 1.07
N PHE A 199 5.69 -13.41 0.40
CA PHE A 199 4.53 -13.72 -0.44
C PHE A 199 3.23 -13.72 0.36
N GLU A 200 3.22 -14.36 1.53
CA GLU A 200 2.06 -14.36 2.43
C GLU A 200 1.60 -12.93 2.80
N LYS A 201 2.53 -12.04 3.15
CA LYS A 201 2.20 -10.63 3.40
C LYS A 201 1.62 -9.94 2.16
N PHE A 202 2.26 -10.13 1.01
CA PHE A 202 1.83 -9.51 -0.24
C PHE A 202 0.40 -9.91 -0.63
N LEU A 203 0.03 -11.18 -0.44
CA LEU A 203 -1.35 -11.66 -0.63
C LEU A 203 -2.37 -10.91 0.24
N TRP A 204 -2.03 -10.65 1.50
CA TRP A 204 -2.93 -9.93 2.40
C TRP A 204 -3.03 -8.44 2.09
N TYR A 205 -1.95 -7.79 1.67
CA TYR A 205 -2.01 -6.41 1.18
C TYR A 205 -2.91 -6.28 -0.05
N SER A 206 -2.78 -7.20 -0.99
CA SER A 206 -3.66 -7.29 -2.14
C SER A 206 -5.13 -7.43 -1.76
N PHE A 207 -5.43 -8.27 -0.77
CA PHE A 207 -6.79 -8.43 -0.26
C PHE A 207 -7.34 -7.18 0.42
N ILE A 208 -6.51 -6.47 1.20
CA ILE A 208 -6.89 -5.19 1.82
C ILE A 208 -7.27 -4.18 0.72
N LEU A 209 -6.50 -4.14 -0.36
CA LEU A 209 -6.59 -3.14 -1.43
C LEU A 209 -7.56 -3.48 -2.59
N ASP A 210 -8.23 -4.64 -2.54
CA ASP A 210 -9.03 -5.22 -3.62
C ASP A 210 -8.25 -5.38 -4.94
N LYS A 211 -7.00 -5.85 -4.85
CA LYS A 211 -6.09 -6.07 -5.98
C LYS A 211 -5.77 -7.55 -6.19
N GLU A 212 -6.67 -8.45 -5.79
CA GLU A 212 -6.42 -9.90 -5.84
C GLU A 212 -6.22 -10.40 -7.29
N LYS A 213 -6.87 -9.76 -8.28
CA LYS A 213 -6.73 -10.12 -9.70
C LYS A 213 -5.29 -9.97 -10.21
N GLY A 214 -4.63 -8.86 -9.89
CA GLY A 214 -3.24 -8.60 -10.29
C GLY A 214 -2.29 -9.67 -9.76
N ILE A 215 -2.47 -10.06 -8.49
CA ILE A 215 -1.69 -11.17 -7.94
C ILE A 215 -2.02 -12.51 -8.62
N GLN A 216 -3.26 -12.77 -9.01
CA GLN A 216 -3.61 -14.04 -9.67
C GLN A 216 -2.85 -14.25 -10.97
N GLU A 217 -2.60 -13.18 -11.73
CA GLU A 217 -1.77 -13.22 -12.94
C GLU A 217 -0.34 -13.65 -12.60
N HIS A 218 0.23 -13.11 -11.52
CA HIS A 218 1.54 -13.53 -11.00
C HIS A 218 1.52 -14.93 -10.34
N ILE A 219 0.43 -15.35 -9.70
CA ILE A 219 0.31 -16.65 -8.97
C ILE A 219 0.59 -17.83 -9.89
N THR A 220 0.26 -17.74 -11.18
CA THR A 220 0.55 -18.82 -12.14
C THR A 220 2.04 -19.18 -12.20
N HIS A 221 2.92 -18.19 -11.99
CA HIS A 221 4.37 -18.35 -11.88
C HIS A 221 4.79 -18.88 -10.49
N TYR A 222 3.97 -18.69 -9.46
CA TYR A 222 4.23 -19.07 -8.06
C TYR A 222 3.33 -20.18 -7.53
N LYS A 223 2.98 -21.14 -8.39
CA LYS A 223 2.14 -22.31 -8.03
C LYS A 223 2.64 -23.06 -6.78
N SER A 224 3.94 -23.06 -6.51
CA SER A 224 4.52 -23.66 -5.30
C SER A 224 4.21 -22.84 -4.03
N LEU A 225 4.40 -21.52 -4.06
CA LEU A 225 4.17 -20.65 -2.91
C LEU A 225 2.70 -20.54 -2.54
N ILE A 226 1.79 -20.50 -3.51
CA ILE A 226 0.34 -20.49 -3.21
C ILE A 226 -0.10 -21.83 -2.59
N LYS A 227 0.60 -22.92 -2.89
CA LYS A 227 0.39 -24.24 -2.26
C LYS A 227 1.06 -24.35 -0.89
N SER A 228 1.80 -23.33 -0.44
CA SER A 228 2.51 -23.34 0.84
C SER A 228 1.64 -23.80 2.00
N ASN A 229 2.28 -24.56 2.89
CA ASN A 229 1.66 -25.07 4.10
C ASN A 229 1.55 -24.04 5.23
N ARG A 230 2.13 -22.86 5.05
CA ARG A 230 2.01 -21.74 5.98
C ARG A 230 0.54 -21.41 6.23
N TRP A 231 0.21 -21.23 7.50
CA TRP A 231 -1.17 -21.04 7.91
C TRP A 231 -1.79 -19.79 7.28
N GLY A 232 -1.05 -18.68 7.18
CA GLY A 232 -1.58 -17.45 6.59
C GLY A 232 -1.95 -17.59 5.11
N VAL A 233 -1.16 -18.34 4.34
CA VAL A 233 -1.47 -18.66 2.93
C VAL A 233 -2.69 -19.58 2.84
N LYS A 234 -2.78 -20.61 3.70
CA LYS A 234 -3.97 -21.48 3.79
C LYS A 234 -5.23 -20.69 4.14
N PHE A 235 -5.13 -19.75 5.08
CA PHE A 235 -6.24 -18.92 5.48
C PHE A 235 -6.67 -17.97 4.36
N TYR A 236 -5.71 -17.31 3.69
CA TYR A 236 -5.97 -16.50 2.51
C TYR A 236 -6.70 -17.28 1.41
N ARG A 237 -6.24 -18.50 1.09
CA ARG A 237 -6.91 -19.39 0.12
C ARG A 237 -8.33 -19.72 0.52
N TYR A 238 -8.57 -19.99 1.80
CA TYR A 238 -9.92 -20.25 2.30
C TYR A 238 -10.82 -19.02 2.14
N VAL A 239 -10.33 -17.83 2.55
CA VAL A 239 -11.05 -16.56 2.43
C VAL A 239 -11.43 -16.26 0.98
N THR A 240 -10.45 -16.30 0.07
CA THR A 240 -10.66 -16.03 -1.35
C THR A 240 -11.59 -17.06 -2.00
N LYS A 241 -11.45 -18.36 -1.68
CA LYS A 241 -12.39 -19.39 -2.15
C LYS A 241 -13.80 -19.14 -1.63
N THR A 242 -13.97 -18.80 -0.34
CA THR A 242 -15.27 -18.48 0.25
C THR A 242 -15.94 -17.29 -0.42
N PHE A 243 -15.18 -16.28 -0.86
CA PHE A 243 -15.74 -15.10 -1.53
C PHE A 243 -15.80 -15.19 -3.06
N SER A 244 -15.30 -16.26 -3.67
CA SER A 244 -15.52 -16.52 -5.10
C SER A 244 -16.99 -16.76 -5.43
N GLU A 245 -17.36 -16.64 -6.70
CA GLU A 245 -18.75 -16.82 -7.22
C GLU A 245 -19.36 -18.15 -6.75
N ASN A 246 -18.58 -19.24 -6.84
CA ASN A 246 -19.02 -20.59 -6.47
C ASN A 246 -18.74 -20.94 -4.99
N GLY A 247 -18.24 -19.99 -4.20
CA GLY A 247 -17.87 -20.22 -2.81
C GLY A 247 -19.07 -20.26 -1.88
N SER A 248 -19.13 -21.24 -0.98
CA SER A 248 -20.09 -21.23 0.14
C SER A 248 -19.48 -20.59 1.39
N LEU A 249 -20.29 -19.79 2.10
CA LEU A 249 -19.90 -19.14 3.35
C LEU A 249 -20.28 -20.01 4.55
N ASN A 250 -19.29 -20.61 5.21
CA ASN A 250 -19.47 -21.17 6.54
C ASN A 250 -19.01 -20.14 7.60
N LYS A 251 -19.99 -19.43 8.19
CA LYS A 251 -19.76 -18.32 9.13
C LYS A 251 -18.99 -18.77 10.38
N GLU A 252 -19.37 -19.90 10.97
CA GLU A 252 -18.72 -20.43 12.18
C GLU A 252 -17.25 -20.78 11.94
N LYS A 253 -16.96 -21.47 10.82
CA LYS A 253 -15.59 -21.80 10.43
C LYS A 253 -14.78 -20.54 10.17
N MET A 254 -15.36 -19.55 9.49
CA MET A 254 -14.68 -18.26 9.25
C MET A 254 -14.37 -17.53 10.57
N GLN A 255 -15.32 -17.48 11.51
CA GLN A 255 -15.10 -16.88 12.83
C GLN A 255 -14.02 -17.62 13.64
N LYS A 256 -14.01 -18.96 13.60
CA LYS A 256 -12.94 -19.78 14.22
C LYS A 256 -11.56 -19.43 13.63
N LEU A 257 -11.48 -19.27 12.32
CA LEU A 257 -10.24 -18.89 11.63
C LEU A 257 -9.81 -17.45 11.97
N ILE A 258 -10.73 -16.48 12.01
CA ILE A 258 -10.45 -15.10 12.45
C ILE A 258 -9.91 -15.09 13.88
N LYS A 259 -10.53 -15.84 14.81
CA LYS A 259 -10.04 -15.96 16.20
C LYS A 259 -8.61 -16.51 16.26
N ARG A 260 -8.28 -17.50 15.41
CA ARG A 260 -6.91 -18.02 15.29
C ARG A 260 -5.95 -17.01 14.68
N PHE A 261 -6.38 -16.26 13.66
CA PHE A 261 -5.58 -15.23 13.00
C PHE A 261 -5.20 -14.10 13.96
N LYS A 262 -6.13 -13.65 14.82
CA LYS A 262 -5.84 -12.65 15.88
C LYS A 262 -4.64 -13.04 16.75
N LYS A 263 -4.47 -14.33 17.03
CA LYS A 263 -3.38 -14.88 17.88
C LYS A 263 -2.08 -15.16 17.12
N MET A 264 -2.06 -15.03 15.79
CA MET A 264 -0.85 -15.32 15.02
C MET A 264 0.28 -14.32 15.28
N LYS A 265 1.51 -14.81 15.28
CA LYS A 265 2.72 -13.99 15.24
C LYS A 265 3.05 -13.61 13.80
N GLY A 266 3.78 -12.51 13.61
CA GLY A 266 4.27 -12.08 12.30
C GLY A 266 3.44 -11.01 11.59
N TYR A 267 2.27 -10.67 12.13
CA TYR A 267 1.46 -9.51 11.74
C TYR A 267 1.37 -8.52 12.89
N SER A 268 1.39 -7.22 12.58
CA SER A 268 1.08 -6.17 13.53
C SER A 268 -0.40 -6.17 13.91
N ILE A 269 -0.74 -5.39 14.94
CA ILE A 269 -2.14 -5.19 15.35
C ILE A 269 -2.91 -4.51 14.20
N ALA A 270 -2.35 -3.46 13.61
CA ALA A 270 -2.94 -2.73 12.48
C ALA A 270 -3.19 -3.63 11.25
N GLU A 271 -2.22 -4.47 10.87
CA GLU A 271 -2.39 -5.46 9.79
C GLU A 271 -3.57 -6.40 10.07
N LYS A 272 -3.62 -6.95 11.29
CA LYS A 272 -4.69 -7.88 11.68
C LYS A 272 -6.06 -7.22 11.65
N GLU A 273 -6.18 -6.02 12.23
CA GLU A 273 -7.44 -5.29 12.28
C GLU A 273 -7.95 -4.97 10.89
N ARG A 274 -7.11 -4.45 10.00
CA ARG A 274 -7.48 -4.12 8.62
C ARG A 274 -7.93 -5.35 7.84
N ILE A 275 -7.20 -6.46 7.94
CA ILE A 275 -7.58 -7.73 7.29
C ILE A 275 -8.93 -8.24 7.84
N ILE A 276 -9.11 -8.24 9.16
CA ILE A 276 -10.32 -8.75 9.80
C ILE A 276 -11.53 -7.89 9.45
N ILE A 277 -11.41 -6.55 9.52
CA ILE A 277 -12.46 -5.62 9.12
C ILE A 277 -12.88 -5.89 7.68
N LYS A 278 -11.91 -6.05 6.77
CA LYS A 278 -12.17 -6.36 5.36
C LYS A 278 -12.88 -7.70 5.17
N ILE A 279 -12.45 -8.75 5.89
CA ILE A 279 -13.12 -10.06 5.86
C ILE A 279 -14.56 -9.92 6.36
N LEU A 280 -14.79 -9.26 7.51
CA LEU A 280 -16.12 -9.08 8.09
C LEU A 280 -17.05 -8.28 7.16
N LYS A 281 -16.52 -7.25 6.49
CA LYS A 281 -17.23 -6.50 5.45
C LYS A 281 -17.67 -7.43 4.31
N LYS A 282 -16.75 -8.21 3.72
CA LYS A 282 -17.07 -9.19 2.66
C LYS A 282 -18.02 -10.29 3.13
N ILE A 283 -18.00 -10.69 4.41
CA ILE A 283 -19.01 -11.61 4.98
C ILE A 283 -20.40 -10.98 4.91
N LYS A 284 -20.56 -9.74 5.38
CA LYS A 284 -21.86 -9.05 5.36
C LYS A 284 -22.38 -8.91 3.93
N GLU A 285 -21.54 -8.44 3.01
CA GLU A 285 -21.87 -8.32 1.59
C GLU A 285 -22.34 -9.66 0.99
N LYS A 286 -21.64 -10.76 1.28
CA LYS A 286 -22.01 -12.10 0.76
C LYS A 286 -23.26 -12.69 1.43
N GLN A 287 -23.58 -12.31 2.66
CA GLN A 287 -24.84 -12.71 3.30
C GLN A 287 -26.03 -12.02 2.63
N VAL A 288 -25.91 -10.72 2.34
CA VAL A 288 -26.94 -9.98 1.61
C VAL A 288 -27.17 -10.60 0.23
N THR A 289 -26.13 -10.98 -0.50
CA THR A 289 -26.34 -11.61 -1.83
C THR A 289 -27.02 -12.99 -1.78
N ASN A 290 -26.91 -13.73 -0.68
CA ASN A 290 -27.45 -15.09 -0.57
C ASN A 290 -28.88 -15.14 0.00
N GLU A 291 -29.30 -14.12 0.74
CA GLU A 291 -30.57 -14.13 1.47
C GLU A 291 -31.66 -13.27 0.80
N VAL A 292 -31.38 -12.70 -0.36
CA VAL A 292 -32.19 -11.61 -0.89
C VAL A 292 -32.70 -11.91 -2.31
N GLU A 293 -34.00 -11.70 -2.52
CA GLU A 293 -34.65 -11.75 -3.84
C GLU A 293 -34.79 -10.34 -4.41
N ARG A 294 -34.64 -10.22 -5.73
CA ARG A 294 -34.76 -8.95 -6.45
C ARG A 294 -36.24 -8.56 -6.52
N LEU A 295 -36.56 -7.36 -6.06
CA LEU A 295 -37.89 -6.79 -6.21
C LEU A 295 -37.99 -5.91 -7.44
N VAL A 296 -39.22 -5.71 -7.91
CA VAL A 296 -39.52 -4.66 -8.89
C VAL A 296 -39.53 -3.36 -8.10
N SER A 297 -38.59 -2.47 -8.35
CA SER A 297 -38.56 -1.14 -7.74
C SER A 297 -39.76 -0.33 -8.26
N TYR A 298 -40.90 -0.37 -7.59
CA TYR A 298 -42.09 0.30 -8.12
C TYR A 298 -41.97 1.82 -8.02
N HIS A 299 -41.39 2.38 -6.95
CA HIS A 299 -41.34 3.84 -6.74
C HIS A 299 -40.11 4.25 -5.91
N LEU A 300 -38.89 4.16 -6.47
CA LEU A 300 -37.85 5.08 -5.99
C LEU A 300 -38.21 6.46 -6.54
N PRO A 301 -38.38 7.51 -5.69
CA PRO A 301 -38.59 8.85 -6.20
C PRO A 301 -37.42 9.20 -7.14
N LYS A 302 -37.72 9.81 -8.29
CA LYS A 302 -36.73 10.10 -9.35
C LYS A 302 -35.49 10.89 -8.87
N ASP A 303 -35.59 11.51 -7.70
CA ASP A 303 -34.56 12.37 -7.12
C ASP A 303 -33.73 11.68 -6.01
N VAL A 304 -34.06 10.44 -5.62
CA VAL A 304 -33.33 9.72 -4.56
C VAL A 304 -32.10 9.04 -5.15
N LYS A 305 -30.98 9.76 -5.11
CA LYS A 305 -29.65 9.16 -5.33
C LYS A 305 -29.21 8.44 -4.07
N LEU A 306 -29.23 7.10 -4.11
CA LEU A 306 -28.72 6.26 -3.03
C LEU A 306 -27.20 6.47 -2.91
N LYS A 307 -26.77 7.01 -1.76
CA LYS A 307 -25.38 7.42 -1.54
C LYS A 307 -24.43 6.24 -1.29
N ASP A 308 -24.96 5.11 -0.83
CA ASP A 308 -24.14 4.00 -0.36
C ASP A 308 -24.70 2.61 -0.71
N VAL A 309 -23.78 1.66 -0.67
CA VAL A 309 -23.97 0.25 -1.01
C VAL A 309 -24.61 -0.49 0.16
N ASN A 310 -25.67 -1.28 -0.08
CA ASN A 310 -26.40 -2.01 0.97
C ASN A 310 -26.99 -1.08 2.04
N GLN A 311 -27.46 0.09 1.65
CA GLN A 311 -28.16 0.95 2.59
C GLN A 311 -29.50 0.30 2.93
N GLU A 312 -29.81 0.23 4.22
CA GLU A 312 -31.14 -0.16 4.70
C GLU A 312 -32.11 0.99 4.39
N LEU A 313 -33.16 0.69 3.63
CA LEU A 313 -34.17 1.64 3.17
C LEU A 313 -35.53 1.13 3.63
N ASN A 314 -36.42 2.03 4.04
CA ASN A 314 -37.84 1.70 4.14
C ASN A 314 -38.52 2.01 2.82
N ILE A 315 -39.11 1.00 2.19
CA ILE A 315 -39.89 1.14 0.95
C ILE A 315 -41.35 0.76 1.20
N ASN A 316 -42.27 1.36 0.44
CA ASN A 316 -43.67 0.95 0.45
C ASN A 316 -43.93 -0.04 -0.69
N LEU A 317 -44.29 -1.28 -0.36
CA LEU A 317 -44.75 -2.28 -1.32
C LEU A 317 -46.27 -2.19 -1.47
N ALA A 318 -46.74 -2.23 -2.73
CA ALA A 318 -48.16 -2.35 -3.03
C ALA A 318 -48.61 -3.81 -2.99
N VAL A 319 -49.74 -4.07 -2.34
CA VAL A 319 -50.45 -5.35 -2.35
C VAL A 319 -51.64 -5.20 -3.28
N TYR A 320 -51.68 -5.97 -4.35
CA TYR A 320 -52.72 -5.94 -5.36
C TYR A 320 -53.80 -6.98 -5.08
N GLU A 321 -54.99 -6.77 -5.62
CA GLU A 321 -56.09 -7.72 -5.52
C GLU A 321 -55.79 -9.05 -6.23
N ASN A 322 -55.06 -8.99 -7.35
CA ASN A 322 -54.73 -10.15 -8.18
C ASN A 322 -53.43 -9.92 -8.97
N LYS A 323 -53.04 -10.94 -9.74
CA LYS A 323 -51.83 -10.92 -10.59
C LYS A 323 -51.86 -9.91 -11.72
N GLU A 324 -53.04 -9.40 -12.11
CA GLU A 324 -53.18 -8.38 -13.15
C GLU A 324 -52.80 -6.97 -12.65
N MET A 325 -52.62 -6.80 -11.34
CA MET A 325 -52.16 -5.55 -10.71
C MET A 325 -53.05 -4.32 -10.97
N LYS A 326 -54.36 -4.52 -11.19
CA LYS A 326 -55.31 -3.43 -11.49
C LYS A 326 -55.66 -2.57 -10.27
N ASN A 327 -55.93 -3.19 -9.13
CA ASN A 327 -56.36 -2.52 -7.91
C ASN A 327 -55.35 -2.75 -6.78
N ILE A 328 -54.88 -1.67 -6.15
CA ILE A 328 -54.06 -1.72 -4.94
C ILE A 328 -55.01 -1.86 -3.75
N LEU A 329 -54.91 -2.98 -3.02
CA LEU A 329 -55.66 -3.22 -1.78
C LEU A 329 -55.09 -2.40 -0.62
N ARG A 330 -53.76 -2.42 -0.47
CA ARG A 330 -53.05 -1.67 0.57
C ARG A 330 -51.57 -1.50 0.22
N THR A 331 -50.91 -0.60 0.95
CA THR A 331 -49.46 -0.45 0.95
C THR A 331 -48.88 -0.88 2.29
N ILE A 332 -47.69 -1.50 2.23
CA ILE A 332 -46.97 -2.01 3.40
C ILE A 332 -45.55 -1.47 3.37
N SER A 333 -45.13 -0.87 4.48
CA SER A 333 -43.76 -0.38 4.64
C SER A 333 -42.86 -1.54 5.04
N VAL A 334 -41.74 -1.72 4.34
CA VAL A 334 -40.83 -2.84 4.53
C VAL A 334 -39.37 -2.38 4.44
N GLU A 335 -38.55 -2.96 5.30
CA GLU A 335 -37.10 -2.77 5.23
C GLU A 335 -36.53 -3.54 4.03
N ALA A 336 -35.83 -2.82 3.18
CA ALA A 336 -35.18 -3.32 1.99
C ALA A 336 -33.74 -2.82 1.91
N ILE A 337 -32.96 -3.42 1.01
CA ILE A 337 -31.55 -3.13 0.84
C ILE A 337 -31.30 -2.64 -0.60
N SER A 338 -30.51 -1.59 -0.76
CA SER A 338 -30.09 -1.11 -2.08
C SER A 338 -28.90 -1.90 -2.64
N HIS A 339 -28.84 -2.11 -3.96
CA HIS A 339 -27.66 -2.68 -4.60
C HIS A 339 -26.65 -1.62 -5.06
N PRO A 340 -25.33 -1.86 -4.90
CA PRO A 340 -24.25 -0.90 -5.15
C PRO A 340 -24.18 -0.26 -6.54
N LYS A 341 -24.73 -0.93 -7.55
CA LYS A 341 -24.51 -0.61 -8.97
C LYS A 341 -25.78 -0.51 -9.80
N ARG A 342 -26.95 -0.70 -9.19
CA ARG A 342 -28.23 -0.79 -9.92
C ARG A 342 -29.30 -0.09 -9.09
N GLU A 343 -30.28 0.52 -9.74
CA GLU A 343 -31.54 1.03 -9.14
C GLU A 343 -32.43 -0.09 -8.55
N ASP A 344 -31.88 -1.29 -8.42
CA ASP A 344 -32.57 -2.48 -7.94
C ASP A 344 -32.63 -2.48 -6.41
N ILE A 345 -33.80 -2.87 -5.90
CA ILE A 345 -34.07 -3.01 -4.47
C ILE A 345 -34.29 -4.48 -4.14
N TYR A 346 -33.84 -4.87 -2.96
CA TYR A 346 -33.62 -6.25 -2.56
C TYR A 346 -34.28 -6.46 -1.18
N ILE A 347 -35.16 -7.46 -1.05
CA ILE A 347 -35.77 -7.84 0.26
C ILE A 347 -35.42 -9.27 0.63
N ASN A 348 -35.10 -9.46 1.91
CA ASN A 348 -34.82 -10.78 2.45
C ASN A 348 -35.95 -11.76 2.10
N ARG A 349 -35.60 -12.90 1.48
CA ARG A 349 -36.57 -13.88 1.00
C ARG A 349 -37.54 -14.36 2.07
N ARG A 350 -37.08 -14.49 3.32
CA ARG A 350 -37.93 -14.91 4.45
C ARG A 350 -38.93 -13.82 4.84
N VAL A 351 -38.50 -12.57 4.79
CA VAL A 351 -39.36 -11.41 5.04
C VAL A 351 -40.40 -11.31 3.94
N LEU A 352 -40.00 -11.38 2.68
CA LEU A 352 -40.92 -11.38 1.54
C LEU A 352 -41.95 -12.52 1.62
N LYS A 353 -41.51 -13.74 1.94
CA LYS A 353 -42.41 -14.89 2.10
C LYS A 353 -43.45 -14.65 3.19
N ARG A 354 -43.03 -14.15 4.35
CA ARG A 354 -43.93 -13.83 5.46
C ARG A 354 -44.93 -12.75 5.07
N ILE A 355 -44.46 -11.69 4.42
CA ILE A 355 -45.31 -10.62 3.92
C ILE A 355 -46.35 -11.18 2.96
N ILE A 356 -45.97 -12.04 2.01
CA ILE A 356 -46.91 -12.66 1.06
C ILE A 356 -47.95 -13.50 1.83
N GLU A 357 -47.53 -14.29 2.80
CA GLU A 357 -48.43 -15.13 3.63
C GLU A 357 -49.42 -14.28 4.45
N GLU A 358 -48.96 -13.19 5.09
CA GLU A 358 -49.78 -12.26 5.90
C GLU A 358 -50.75 -11.40 5.07
N ASN A 359 -50.53 -11.35 3.75
CA ASN A 359 -51.30 -10.52 2.83
C ASN A 359 -52.20 -11.33 1.89
N ALA A 360 -52.30 -12.65 2.07
CA ALA A 360 -53.20 -13.49 1.29
C ALA A 360 -54.68 -13.08 1.51
N PRO A 361 -55.53 -13.05 0.45
CA PRO A 361 -55.30 -13.51 -0.92
C PRO A 361 -54.60 -12.49 -1.85
N GLY A 362 -54.18 -11.34 -1.33
CA GLY A 362 -53.52 -10.28 -2.12
C GLY A 362 -52.19 -10.72 -2.74
N TYR A 363 -51.85 -10.08 -3.86
CA TYR A 363 -50.68 -10.38 -4.68
C TYR A 363 -49.63 -9.27 -4.58
N ILE A 364 -48.37 -9.64 -4.33
CA ILE A 364 -47.22 -8.73 -4.29
C ILE A 364 -46.35 -9.03 -5.50
N HIS A 365 -46.06 -8.01 -6.31
CA HIS A 365 -45.27 -8.19 -7.51
C HIS A 365 -43.78 -8.34 -7.19
N VAL A 366 -43.22 -9.51 -7.51
CA VAL A 366 -41.81 -9.84 -7.37
C VAL A 366 -41.27 -10.15 -8.76
N LEU A 367 -40.09 -9.63 -9.12
CA LEU A 367 -39.43 -10.00 -10.36
C LEU A 367 -38.88 -11.42 -10.18
N GLU A 368 -39.63 -12.42 -10.63
CA GLU A 368 -39.11 -13.78 -10.73
C GLU A 368 -37.93 -13.76 -11.69
N GLY A 369 -36.72 -14.00 -11.15
CA GLY A 369 -35.48 -13.75 -11.84
C GLY A 369 -35.41 -14.50 -13.18
N ARG A 370 -35.47 -13.76 -14.30
CA ARG A 370 -34.81 -14.21 -15.53
C ARG A 370 -33.34 -14.41 -15.17
N ARG A 371 -32.87 -15.65 -15.14
CA ARG A 371 -31.45 -16.00 -15.12
C ARG A 371 -30.78 -15.24 -16.28
N SER A 372 -30.16 -14.10 -16.00
CA SER A 372 -29.53 -13.27 -17.01
C SER A 372 -28.23 -13.92 -17.44
N THR A 373 -28.26 -14.65 -18.54
CA THR A 373 -27.09 -14.82 -19.40
C THR A 373 -26.83 -13.49 -20.09
N SER A 374 -26.00 -12.63 -19.52
CA SER A 374 -25.41 -11.50 -20.25
C SER A 374 -24.05 -11.12 -19.66
N LYS A 375 -23.01 -11.49 -20.42
CA LYS A 375 -21.78 -10.71 -20.54
C LYS A 375 -22.19 -9.35 -21.10
N GLU A 376 -22.09 -8.30 -20.31
CA GLU A 376 -22.04 -6.93 -20.85
C GLU A 376 -20.86 -6.19 -20.23
N ASN A 377 -20.12 -5.55 -21.12
CA ASN A 377 -18.87 -4.85 -20.91
C ASN A 377 -19.08 -3.63 -20.01
N ALA A 378 -18.26 -3.52 -18.97
CA ALA A 378 -18.19 -2.34 -18.13
C ALA A 378 -16.95 -1.53 -18.52
N ASP A 379 -17.10 -0.68 -19.54
CA ASP A 379 -16.24 0.48 -19.75
C ASP A 379 -16.90 1.68 -19.07
N GLY A 380 -16.27 2.14 -18.00
CA GLY A 380 -16.64 3.34 -17.27
C GLY A 380 -15.38 3.86 -16.57
N GLU A 381 -14.68 4.76 -17.25
CA GLU A 381 -13.55 5.53 -16.74
C GLU A 381 -13.99 6.31 -15.49
N SER A 382 -13.21 6.17 -14.41
CA SER A 382 -13.38 6.92 -13.18
C SER A 382 -12.36 8.07 -13.11
N ASP A 383 -12.86 9.30 -13.14
CA ASP A 383 -12.15 10.59 -13.01
C ASP A 383 -11.51 10.89 -11.63
N TRP A 384 -11.13 9.89 -10.83
CA TRP A 384 -10.64 10.12 -9.46
C TRP A 384 -9.12 10.05 -9.28
N PHE A 385 -8.35 9.74 -10.33
CA PHE A 385 -6.91 9.54 -10.21
C PHE A 385 -6.11 10.62 -10.93
N VAL A 386 -5.43 11.46 -10.15
CA VAL A 386 -4.42 12.42 -10.64
C VAL A 386 -3.09 11.68 -10.76
N TRP A 387 -2.61 11.53 -12.00
CA TRP A 387 -1.40 10.77 -12.33
C TRP A 387 -0.10 11.53 -11.99
N PRO A 388 0.99 10.83 -11.64
CA PRO A 388 2.27 11.44 -11.28
C PRO A 388 2.83 12.30 -12.42
N SER A 389 3.12 13.57 -12.14
CA SER A 389 3.78 14.47 -13.08
C SER A 389 5.27 14.16 -13.20
N THR A 390 5.83 14.55 -14.33
CA THR A 390 7.28 14.65 -14.62
C THR A 390 7.90 15.94 -14.10
N GLU A 391 7.11 16.85 -13.54
CA GLU A 391 7.62 18.06 -12.88
C GLU A 391 8.22 17.69 -11.53
N ILE A 392 9.47 18.09 -11.29
CA ILE A 392 10.11 17.93 -9.99
C ILE A 392 9.66 19.12 -9.15
N THR A 393 8.75 18.92 -8.22
CA THR A 393 8.59 19.84 -7.09
C THR A 393 9.53 19.40 -5.98
N GLY A 394 10.77 19.90 -6.00
CA GLY A 394 11.74 19.75 -4.90
C GLY A 394 13.17 19.42 -5.34
N ASP A 395 14.13 20.23 -4.90
CA ASP A 395 15.56 20.10 -5.17
C ASP A 395 16.15 18.80 -4.59
N GLY A 396 16.39 17.79 -5.45
CA GLY A 396 16.92 16.48 -5.06
C GLY A 396 18.21 16.11 -5.77
N GLU A 397 19.21 15.65 -5.02
CA GLU A 397 20.60 15.40 -5.46
C GLU A 397 20.90 13.93 -5.84
N ASN A 398 21.05 13.67 -7.14
CA ASN A 398 21.85 12.65 -7.86
C ASN A 398 21.72 11.15 -7.46
N ASP A 399 20.93 10.39 -8.25
CA ASP A 399 20.91 8.92 -8.26
C ASP A 399 21.52 8.32 -9.56
N ALA A 400 22.78 7.88 -9.53
CA ALA A 400 23.51 7.37 -10.70
C ALA A 400 23.43 5.85 -10.89
N ASN A 401 22.80 5.08 -9.99
CA ASN A 401 22.93 3.61 -9.98
C ASN A 401 21.73 2.82 -10.52
N GLY A 402 20.58 3.45 -10.82
CA GLY A 402 19.44 2.81 -11.49
C GLY A 402 19.70 2.30 -12.92
N LEU A 403 20.85 2.62 -13.53
CA LEU A 403 21.16 2.29 -14.93
C LEU A 403 21.84 0.93 -15.16
N LYS A 404 22.23 0.20 -14.11
CA LYS A 404 23.03 -1.03 -14.30
C LYS A 404 22.21 -2.28 -14.68
N LYS A 405 20.88 -2.28 -14.49
CA LYS A 405 20.01 -3.33 -15.08
C LYS A 405 19.52 -2.85 -16.45
N LYS A 406 20.03 -3.48 -17.53
CA LYS A 406 19.59 -3.19 -18.91
C LYS A 406 18.07 -3.41 -19.01
N SER A 407 17.32 -2.32 -19.15
CA SER A 407 15.87 -2.38 -19.43
C SER A 407 15.62 -3.20 -20.70
N GLU A 408 14.43 -3.77 -20.87
CA GLU A 408 14.07 -4.48 -22.10
C GLU A 408 14.23 -3.59 -23.34
N LEU A 409 13.96 -2.29 -23.22
CA LEU A 409 14.28 -1.31 -24.26
C LEU A 409 15.78 -1.27 -24.60
N ILE A 410 16.65 -1.23 -23.59
CA ILE A 410 18.11 -1.28 -23.80
C ILE A 410 18.53 -2.60 -24.45
N LYS A 411 17.88 -3.73 -24.12
CA LYS A 411 18.14 -5.03 -24.79
C LYS A 411 17.80 -5.01 -26.29
N ILE A 412 16.78 -4.26 -26.69
CA ILE A 412 16.41 -4.05 -28.12
C ILE A 412 17.27 -2.91 -28.74
N GLY A 413 18.21 -2.35 -27.98
CA GLY A 413 19.18 -1.37 -28.45
C GLY A 413 18.69 0.08 -28.37
N TYR A 414 17.65 0.37 -27.60
CA TYR A 414 17.23 1.76 -27.35
C TYR A 414 18.19 2.44 -26.37
N GLN A 415 18.79 3.54 -26.82
CA GLN A 415 19.63 4.43 -26.02
C GLN A 415 19.66 5.80 -26.69
N ILE A 416 19.88 6.87 -25.91
CA ILE A 416 20.02 8.23 -26.45
C ILE A 416 21.39 8.40 -27.12
N THR A 417 22.47 8.05 -26.41
CA THR A 417 23.83 8.26 -26.89
C THR A 417 24.13 7.43 -28.14
N GLY A 418 24.66 8.10 -29.17
CA GLY A 418 25.08 7.47 -30.42
C GLY A 418 23.93 6.99 -31.32
N LYS A 419 22.70 7.48 -31.10
CA LYS A 419 21.55 7.16 -31.97
C LYS A 419 20.78 8.41 -32.36
N THR A 420 20.49 8.53 -33.67
CA THR A 420 19.63 9.60 -34.19
C THR A 420 18.16 9.37 -33.80
N ARG A 421 17.34 10.41 -33.85
CA ARG A 421 15.89 10.32 -33.60
C ARG A 421 15.22 9.25 -34.48
N GLU A 422 15.65 9.12 -35.73
CA GLU A 422 15.13 8.11 -36.68
C GLU A 422 15.53 6.70 -36.25
N GLN A 423 16.78 6.51 -35.81
CA GLN A 423 17.26 5.21 -35.34
C GLN A 423 16.55 4.78 -34.06
N ARG A 424 16.37 5.70 -33.10
CA ARG A 424 15.61 5.44 -31.86
C ARG A 424 14.15 5.16 -32.18
N TRP A 425 13.55 5.92 -33.10
CA TRP A 425 12.19 5.69 -33.55
C TRP A 425 12.02 4.29 -34.15
N ARG A 426 12.91 3.84 -35.05
CA ARG A 426 12.86 2.47 -35.60
C ARG A 426 12.95 1.38 -34.51
N ILE A 427 13.71 1.64 -33.45
CA ILE A 427 13.76 0.73 -32.30
C ILE A 427 12.43 0.73 -31.55
N LEU A 428 11.85 1.90 -31.29
CA LEU A 428 10.56 2.04 -30.63
C LEU A 428 9.43 1.37 -31.43
N GLN A 429 9.42 1.51 -32.75
CA GLN A 429 8.44 0.84 -33.62
C GLN A 429 8.51 -0.69 -33.51
N ARG A 430 9.70 -1.26 -33.29
CA ARG A 430 9.89 -2.70 -33.03
C ARG A 430 9.59 -3.09 -31.58
N ALA A 431 9.86 -2.19 -30.64
CA ALA A 431 9.65 -2.43 -29.21
C ALA A 431 8.16 -2.44 -28.85
N VAL A 432 7.35 -1.56 -29.42
CA VAL A 432 5.90 -1.46 -29.13
C VAL A 432 5.15 -2.78 -29.31
N PRO A 433 5.27 -3.53 -30.43
CA PRO A 433 4.56 -4.81 -30.58
C PRO A 433 5.11 -5.93 -29.69
N VAL A 434 6.38 -5.87 -29.27
CA VAL A 434 7.04 -6.93 -28.48
C VAL A 434 6.86 -6.72 -26.97
N ILE A 435 7.06 -5.49 -26.51
CA ILE A 435 7.06 -5.10 -25.09
C ILE A 435 5.70 -4.53 -24.66
N GLY A 436 4.95 -3.96 -25.61
CA GLY A 436 3.69 -3.24 -25.35
C GLY A 436 3.90 -1.73 -25.19
N LEU A 437 3.03 -0.93 -25.80
CA LEU A 437 3.09 0.54 -25.79
C LEU A 437 3.17 1.11 -24.37
N LYS A 438 2.34 0.59 -23.46
CA LYS A 438 2.29 0.98 -22.05
C LYS A 438 3.67 0.87 -21.40
N LYS A 439 4.26 -0.33 -21.40
CA LYS A 439 5.56 -0.62 -20.75
C LYS A 439 6.70 0.18 -21.39
N VAL A 440 6.66 0.40 -22.71
CA VAL A 440 7.61 1.27 -23.42
C VAL A 440 7.50 2.72 -22.93
N ALA A 441 6.30 3.29 -22.90
CA ALA A 441 6.07 4.67 -22.47
C ALA A 441 6.49 4.88 -20.99
N TYR A 442 6.09 3.98 -20.09
CA TYR A 442 6.47 4.08 -18.67
C TYR A 442 7.97 3.92 -18.45
N THR A 443 8.66 3.08 -19.22
CA THR A 443 10.12 2.95 -19.12
C THR A 443 10.82 4.26 -19.51
N ILE A 444 10.36 4.93 -20.58
CA ILE A 444 10.95 6.21 -21.01
C ILE A 444 10.62 7.32 -20.00
N ALA A 445 9.37 7.40 -19.54
CA ALA A 445 8.96 8.36 -18.52
C ALA A 445 9.72 8.17 -17.19
N GLY A 446 9.94 6.91 -16.78
CA GLY A 446 10.77 6.59 -15.62
C GLY A 446 12.21 7.10 -15.76
N ASN A 447 12.81 7.01 -16.96
CA ASN A 447 14.14 7.58 -17.22
C ASN A 447 14.14 9.11 -17.15
N VAL A 448 13.11 9.77 -17.68
CA VAL A 448 12.93 11.23 -17.58
C VAL A 448 12.86 11.63 -16.11
N LYS A 449 11.96 11.01 -15.33
CA LYS A 449 11.81 11.28 -13.90
C LYS A 449 13.11 11.05 -13.13
N LEU A 450 13.78 9.93 -13.39
CA LEU A 450 15.04 9.57 -12.72
C LEU A 450 16.17 10.55 -13.03
N ARG A 451 16.21 11.15 -14.23
CA ARG A 451 17.22 12.19 -14.55
C ARG A 451 16.84 13.56 -14.06
N LYS A 452 15.54 13.88 -14.09
CA LYS A 452 14.98 15.11 -13.54
C LYS A 452 15.27 15.16 -12.02
N GLY A 453 14.96 14.11 -11.27
CA GLY A 453 15.19 14.05 -9.81
C GLY A 453 16.65 14.00 -9.33
N GLN A 454 17.65 14.23 -10.20
CA GLN A 454 19.07 14.35 -9.82
C GLN A 454 19.45 15.82 -9.56
N LYS A 455 20.54 16.09 -8.81
CA LYS A 455 20.90 17.49 -8.51
C LYS A 455 21.31 18.13 -9.80
N ASN A 456 20.69 19.25 -10.13
CA ASN A 456 20.90 19.90 -11.42
C ASN A 456 20.67 18.95 -12.61
N GLY A 457 19.86 17.90 -12.42
CA GLY A 457 19.66 16.82 -13.38
C GLY A 457 18.96 17.31 -14.65
N VAL A 458 18.02 18.24 -14.49
CA VAL A 458 17.38 18.95 -15.61
C VAL A 458 18.42 19.59 -16.55
N ASN A 459 19.40 20.29 -15.99
CA ASN A 459 20.43 20.97 -16.78
C ASN A 459 21.46 19.97 -17.32
N LYS A 460 21.98 19.10 -16.45
CA LYS A 460 23.02 18.11 -16.75
C LYS A 460 22.59 17.08 -17.80
N PHE A 461 21.31 16.69 -17.80
CA PHE A 461 20.75 15.71 -18.71
C PHE A 461 19.71 16.31 -19.67
N SER A 462 19.71 17.64 -19.86
CA SER A 462 18.77 18.38 -20.72
C SER A 462 18.63 17.77 -22.11
N TYR A 463 19.75 17.39 -22.73
CA TYR A 463 19.74 16.68 -24.02
C TYR A 463 19.02 15.32 -23.93
N ALA A 464 19.35 14.47 -22.97
CA ALA A 464 18.72 13.15 -22.86
C ALA A 464 17.23 13.24 -22.50
N ILE A 465 16.88 14.17 -21.63
CA ILE A 465 15.50 14.46 -21.22
C ILE A 465 14.69 14.91 -22.43
N SER A 466 15.15 15.91 -23.19
CA SER A 466 14.44 16.40 -24.38
C SER A 466 14.28 15.32 -25.45
N GLU A 467 15.29 14.46 -25.65
CA GLU A 467 15.19 13.35 -26.59
C GLU A 467 14.18 12.28 -26.14
N TRP A 468 14.10 11.98 -24.84
CA TRP A 468 13.07 11.08 -24.30
C TRP A 468 11.66 11.67 -24.35
N GLU A 469 11.51 12.96 -24.04
CA GLU A 469 10.22 13.67 -24.12
C GLU A 469 9.73 13.75 -25.57
N HIS A 470 10.63 14.00 -26.53
CA HIS A 470 10.34 13.93 -27.95
C HIS A 470 9.86 12.53 -28.36
N ASP A 471 10.57 11.49 -27.92
CA ASP A 471 10.22 10.10 -28.22
C ASP A 471 8.86 9.71 -27.60
N LEU A 472 8.56 10.18 -26.38
CA LEU A 472 7.25 10.03 -25.74
C LEU A 472 6.15 10.75 -26.52
N ALA A 473 6.35 12.02 -26.88
CA ALA A 473 5.37 12.78 -27.66
C ALA A 473 5.06 12.08 -29.00
N LYS A 474 6.09 11.52 -29.65
CA LYS A 474 5.94 10.77 -30.90
C LYS A 474 5.22 9.44 -30.71
N LEU A 475 5.53 8.69 -29.66
CA LEU A 475 4.80 7.46 -29.32
C LEU A 475 3.32 7.76 -29.03
N LYS A 476 3.02 8.84 -28.30
CA LYS A 476 1.66 9.31 -28.04
C LYS A 476 0.93 9.60 -29.35
N LYS A 477 1.58 10.34 -30.25
CA LYS A 477 0.97 10.73 -31.53
C LYS A 477 0.65 9.53 -32.43
N VAL A 478 1.51 8.50 -32.44
CA VAL A 478 1.42 7.41 -33.43
C VAL A 478 0.65 6.20 -32.93
N TYR A 479 0.85 5.79 -31.68
CA TYR A 479 0.38 4.50 -31.19
C TYR A 479 -0.73 4.57 -30.15
N TYR A 480 -0.87 5.71 -29.47
CA TYR A 480 -1.77 5.82 -28.33
C TYR A 480 -3.23 5.93 -28.76
N LYS A 481 -4.05 5.00 -28.27
CA LYS A 481 -5.49 4.93 -28.58
C LYS A 481 -6.37 5.25 -27.37
N LYS A 482 -5.81 5.92 -26.35
CA LYS A 482 -6.46 6.15 -25.05
C LYS A 482 -6.81 4.85 -24.31
N ASP A 483 -6.00 3.81 -24.52
CA ASP A 483 -6.13 2.47 -23.92
C ASP A 483 -5.47 2.35 -22.53
N PHE A 484 -4.76 3.38 -22.09
CA PHE A 484 -4.22 3.57 -20.74
C PHE A 484 -3.97 5.07 -20.50
N ASN A 485 -3.55 5.51 -19.33
CA ASN A 485 -3.22 6.93 -19.11
C ASN A 485 -1.79 7.24 -19.57
N TRP A 486 -1.65 8.19 -20.49
CA TRP A 486 -0.34 8.61 -20.98
C TRP A 486 0.45 9.35 -19.88
N PRO A 487 1.75 9.04 -19.66
CA PRO A 487 2.55 9.77 -18.69
C PRO A 487 2.60 11.27 -19.07
N SER A 488 2.22 12.16 -18.15
CA SER A 488 2.40 13.60 -18.34
C SER A 488 3.90 13.90 -18.41
N THR A 489 4.30 14.76 -19.35
CA THR A 489 5.70 15.17 -19.63
C THR A 489 5.96 16.58 -19.20
#